data_AF-A0A952XYP8-F1
#
_entry.id   AF-A0A952XYP8-F1
#
_cell.length_a   1.000
_cell.length_b   1.000
_cell.length_c   1.000
_cell.angle_alpha   90.00
_cell.angle_beta   90.00
_cell.angle_gamma   90.00
#
_symmetry.space_group_name_H-M   'P 1'
#
loop_
_entity.id
_entity.type
_entity.pdbx_description
1 polymer ?
#
loop_
_entity_poly.entity_id
_entity_poly.type
_entity_poly.pdbx_seq_one_letter_code
_entity_poly.pdbx_strand_id
1 'polypeptide(L)'
;MKNVLATVILLAACGFASPALSFGAISIAEPADVAKDGYSSGISYNFKTQGEAEDRADTECANTQDAPPETRKLCKVIRTFQNQCVAVALDPKAGTPGAGWAIGDTSALARRDALERCEDTAGPDRKGECRITAEGCDGRAK
;
A
#
# COMPACT_ATOMS: atom_id res chain seq x y z
N MET A 1 36.50 36.50 47.83
CA MET A 1 35.67 36.29 46.62
C MET A 1 36.46 35.39 45.68
N LYS A 2 36.14 34.10 45.61
CA LYS A 2 36.80 33.15 44.68
C LYS A 2 35.70 32.39 43.95
N ASN A 3 35.40 32.83 42.73
CA ASN A 3 34.42 32.22 41.86
C ASN A 3 35.07 30.98 41.22
N VAL A 4 34.56 29.80 41.53
CA VAL A 4 34.96 28.55 40.84
C VAL A 4 34.06 28.40 39.62
N LEU A 5 34.65 28.50 38.43
CA LEU A 5 33.98 28.21 37.16
C LEU A 5 33.64 26.70 37.10
N ALA A 6 32.35 26.38 37.05
CA ALA A 6 31.86 25.04 36.73
C ALA A 6 31.85 24.88 35.20
N THR A 7 32.65 23.93 34.68
CA THR A 7 32.65 23.58 33.25
C THR A 7 31.67 22.42 33.04
N VAL A 8 30.56 22.70 32.35
CA VAL A 8 29.58 21.69 31.94
C VAL A 8 30.04 21.08 30.61
N ILE A 9 30.41 19.79 30.63
CA ILE A 9 30.70 19.02 29.42
C ILE A 9 29.36 18.55 28.84
N LEU A 10 28.94 19.15 27.73
CA LEU A 10 27.78 18.72 26.96
C LEU A 10 28.17 17.50 26.10
N LEU A 11 27.76 16.29 26.50
CA LEU A 11 27.85 15.11 25.62
C LEU A 11 26.80 15.25 24.51
N ALA A 12 27.23 15.57 23.30
CA ALA A 12 26.41 15.50 22.10
C ALA A 12 26.21 14.03 21.70
N ALA A 13 25.05 13.46 22.06
CA ALA A 13 24.63 12.16 21.55
C ALA A 13 24.24 12.30 20.06
N CYS A 14 25.16 12.00 19.15
CA CYS A 14 24.83 11.74 17.75
C CYS A 14 24.00 10.46 17.68
N GLY A 15 22.68 10.59 17.81
CA GLY A 15 21.74 9.52 17.51
C GLY A 15 21.85 9.19 16.02
N PHE A 16 22.47 8.08 15.69
CA PHE A 16 22.36 7.49 14.36
C PHE A 16 20.87 7.18 14.14
N ALA A 17 20.20 7.97 13.30
CA ALA A 17 18.89 7.62 12.81
C ALA A 17 19.07 6.38 11.93
N SER A 18 18.93 5.19 12.51
CA SER A 18 18.79 3.97 11.73
C SER A 18 17.66 4.22 10.75
N PRO A 19 17.84 3.99 9.43
CA PRO A 19 16.70 3.91 8.55
C PRO A 19 15.80 2.83 9.17
N ALA A 20 14.60 3.20 9.58
CA ALA A 20 13.60 2.21 9.89
C ALA A 20 13.47 1.39 8.60
N LEU A 21 14.00 0.17 8.60
CA LEU A 21 13.79 -0.77 7.52
C LEU A 21 12.32 -1.13 7.61
N SER A 22 11.53 -0.36 6.89
CA SER A 22 10.10 -0.50 6.76
C SER A 22 9.89 -1.25 5.45
N PHE A 23 9.09 -2.30 5.52
CA PHE A 23 8.68 -3.09 4.36
C PHE A 23 7.18 -2.94 4.18
N GLY A 24 6.78 -2.80 2.92
CA GLY A 24 5.40 -2.91 2.49
C GLY A 24 5.22 -4.00 1.45
N ALA A 25 3.98 -4.46 1.31
CA ALA A 25 3.58 -5.45 0.33
C ALA A 25 2.17 -5.18 -0.20
N ILE A 26 1.88 -5.71 -1.38
CA ILE A 26 0.54 -5.78 -1.94
C ILE A 26 0.25 -7.20 -2.41
N SER A 27 -0.90 -7.73 -1.98
CA SER A 27 -1.48 -8.99 -2.43
C SER A 27 -2.75 -8.71 -3.22
N ILE A 28 -2.95 -9.46 -4.31
CA ILE A 28 -4.07 -9.28 -5.23
C ILE A 28 -4.64 -10.64 -5.62
N ALA A 29 -5.97 -10.71 -5.68
CA ALA A 29 -6.75 -11.72 -6.36
C ALA A 29 -7.48 -11.07 -7.54
N GLU A 30 -6.94 -11.30 -8.74
CA GLU A 30 -7.50 -10.82 -10.00
C GLU A 30 -7.85 -12.03 -10.87
N PRO A 31 -9.13 -12.43 -10.95
CA PRO A 31 -9.58 -13.50 -11.82
C PRO A 31 -9.58 -13.03 -13.29
N ALA A 32 -9.81 -13.96 -14.22
CA ALA A 32 -9.86 -13.63 -15.65
C ALA A 32 -11.01 -12.67 -16.03
N ASP A 33 -12.10 -12.68 -15.25
CA ASP A 33 -13.25 -11.80 -15.41
C ASP A 33 -13.58 -11.12 -14.07
N VAL A 34 -12.97 -9.96 -13.82
CA VAL A 34 -13.19 -9.16 -12.59
C VAL A 34 -14.65 -8.73 -12.46
N ALA A 35 -15.32 -8.40 -13.55
CA ALA A 35 -16.71 -7.97 -13.52
C ALA A 35 -17.62 -9.08 -12.98
N LYS A 36 -17.37 -10.32 -13.38
CA LYS A 36 -18.16 -11.48 -12.96
C LYS A 36 -17.72 -12.06 -11.62
N ASP A 37 -16.43 -12.26 -11.46
CA ASP A 37 -15.86 -13.04 -10.36
C ASP A 37 -15.34 -12.14 -9.22
N GLY A 38 -15.36 -10.81 -9.40
CA GLY A 38 -14.94 -9.83 -8.40
C GLY A 38 -13.42 -9.66 -8.35
N TYR A 39 -12.98 -8.80 -7.42
CA TYR A 39 -11.58 -8.47 -7.20
C TYR A 39 -11.31 -8.37 -5.70
N SER A 40 -10.16 -8.84 -5.25
CA SER A 40 -9.70 -8.62 -3.88
C SER A 40 -8.26 -8.13 -3.84
N SER A 41 -7.95 -7.33 -2.83
CA SER A 41 -6.61 -6.83 -2.60
C SER A 41 -6.34 -6.62 -1.12
N GLY A 42 -5.07 -6.69 -0.75
CA GLY A 42 -4.60 -6.32 0.57
C GLY A 42 -3.26 -5.58 0.46
N ILE A 43 -3.09 -4.55 1.28
CA ILE A 43 -1.83 -3.82 1.39
C ILE A 43 -1.30 -3.88 2.82
N SER A 44 0.02 -3.76 2.95
CA SER A 44 0.72 -3.63 4.23
C SER A 44 1.90 -2.69 4.06
N TYR A 45 2.30 -2.02 5.13
CA TYR A 45 3.42 -1.07 5.15
C TYR A 45 3.88 -0.85 6.60
N ASN A 46 5.10 -0.34 6.77
CA ASN A 46 5.74 -0.11 8.07
C ASN A 46 6.04 -1.38 8.88
N PHE A 47 6.27 -2.52 8.22
CA PHE A 47 6.71 -3.75 8.88
C PHE A 47 8.23 -3.83 9.02
N LYS A 48 8.71 -4.53 10.05
CA LYS A 48 10.15 -4.67 10.33
C LYS A 48 10.84 -5.63 9.37
N THR A 49 10.09 -6.57 8.81
CA THR A 49 10.57 -7.57 7.88
C THR A 49 9.67 -7.67 6.67
N GLN A 50 10.24 -8.07 5.54
CA GLN A 50 9.47 -8.32 4.33
C GLN A 50 8.41 -9.41 4.54
N GLY A 51 8.74 -10.51 5.22
CA GLY A 51 7.80 -11.61 5.46
C GLY A 51 6.56 -11.18 6.25
N GLU A 52 6.71 -10.37 7.30
CA GLU A 52 5.55 -9.84 8.03
C GLU A 52 4.67 -8.93 7.15
N ALA A 53 5.29 -8.14 6.26
CA ALA A 53 4.54 -7.32 5.30
C ALA A 53 3.74 -8.22 4.34
N GLU A 54 4.39 -9.23 3.77
CA GLU A 54 3.78 -10.20 2.85
C GLU A 54 2.58 -10.92 3.49
N ASP A 55 2.78 -11.53 4.66
CA ASP A 55 1.74 -12.24 5.41
C ASP A 55 0.55 -11.32 5.73
N ARG A 56 0.82 -10.07 6.11
CA ARG A 56 -0.22 -9.09 6.41
C ARG A 56 -1.01 -8.71 5.17
N ALA A 57 -0.34 -8.46 4.04
CA ALA A 57 -1.01 -8.09 2.79
C ALA A 57 -1.89 -9.25 2.29
N ASP A 58 -1.41 -10.48 2.37
CA ASP A 58 -2.16 -11.65 1.94
C ASP A 58 -3.37 -11.94 2.83
N THR A 59 -3.22 -11.76 4.15
CA THR A 59 -4.32 -11.87 5.12
C THR A 59 -5.44 -10.88 4.82
N GLU A 60 -5.13 -9.63 4.49
CA GLU A 60 -6.18 -8.65 4.13
C GLU A 60 -6.86 -8.99 2.81
N CYS A 61 -6.08 -9.41 1.81
CA CYS A 61 -6.64 -9.86 0.54
C CYS A 61 -7.62 -11.02 0.75
N ALA A 62 -7.25 -12.00 1.57
CA ALA A 62 -8.09 -13.17 1.82
C ALA A 62 -9.38 -12.85 2.62
N ASN A 63 -9.38 -11.76 3.38
CA ASN A 63 -10.46 -11.39 4.30
C ASN A 63 -11.39 -10.28 3.80
N THR A 64 -11.12 -9.67 2.64
CA THR A 64 -12.00 -8.66 2.04
C THR A 64 -13.39 -9.25 1.76
N GLN A 65 -14.46 -8.67 2.31
CA GLN A 65 -15.80 -9.26 2.19
C GLN A 65 -16.48 -9.00 0.85
N ASP A 66 -16.00 -8.03 0.07
CA ASP A 66 -16.60 -7.59 -1.19
C ASP A 66 -16.30 -8.54 -2.36
N ALA A 67 -15.36 -9.47 -2.19
CA ALA A 67 -15.00 -10.48 -3.19
C ALA A 67 -15.60 -11.86 -2.85
N PRO A 68 -16.04 -12.67 -3.84
CA PRO A 68 -16.46 -14.05 -3.62
C PRO A 68 -15.37 -14.92 -2.96
N PRO A 69 -15.72 -15.95 -2.18
CA PRO A 69 -14.74 -16.82 -1.52
C PRO A 69 -13.72 -17.47 -2.47
N GLU A 70 -14.14 -17.89 -3.67
CA GLU A 70 -13.22 -18.49 -4.65
C GLU A 70 -12.20 -17.49 -5.17
N THR A 71 -12.60 -16.23 -5.36
CA THR A 71 -11.70 -15.15 -5.76
C THR A 71 -10.67 -14.87 -4.67
N ARG A 72 -11.08 -14.83 -3.40
CA ARG A 72 -10.16 -14.61 -2.27
C ARG A 72 -9.09 -15.70 -2.13
N LYS A 73 -9.33 -16.92 -2.62
CA LYS A 73 -8.31 -17.99 -2.65
C LYS A 73 -7.20 -17.73 -3.67
N LEU A 74 -7.40 -16.79 -4.60
CA LEU A 74 -6.40 -16.41 -5.60
C LEU A 74 -5.40 -15.38 -5.07
N CYS A 75 -5.59 -14.89 -3.84
CA CYS A 75 -4.71 -13.90 -3.25
C CYS A 75 -3.27 -14.39 -3.25
N LYS A 76 -2.40 -13.51 -3.74
CA LYS A 76 -0.97 -13.72 -3.76
C LYS A 76 -0.28 -12.36 -3.67
N VAL A 77 0.80 -12.31 -2.91
CA VAL A 77 1.70 -11.15 -2.95
C VAL A 77 2.28 -11.04 -4.36
N ILE A 78 2.04 -9.90 -4.99
CA ILE A 78 2.59 -9.62 -6.31
C ILE A 78 3.79 -8.69 -6.27
N ARG A 79 3.90 -7.83 -5.24
CA ARG A 79 5.02 -6.91 -5.06
C ARG A 79 5.26 -6.60 -3.59
N THR A 80 6.53 -6.37 -3.28
CA THR A 80 6.99 -5.73 -2.05
C THR A 80 7.67 -4.41 -2.38
N PHE A 81 7.73 -3.50 -1.41
CA PHE A 81 8.31 -2.17 -1.57
C PHE A 81 8.91 -1.67 -0.25
N GLN A 82 9.79 -0.68 -0.36
CA GLN A 82 10.43 -0.02 0.79
C GLN A 82 10.51 1.48 0.51
N ASN A 83 10.17 2.29 1.51
CA ASN A 83 10.19 3.75 1.41
C ASN A 83 9.45 4.29 0.17
N GLN A 84 8.28 3.72 -0.11
CA GLN A 84 7.37 4.07 -1.21
C GLN A 84 5.93 4.02 -0.72
N CYS A 85 5.01 4.55 -1.50
CA CYS A 85 3.57 4.49 -1.24
C CYS A 85 2.89 3.53 -2.19
N VAL A 86 1.83 2.89 -1.72
CA VAL A 86 0.96 2.00 -2.50
C VAL A 86 -0.47 2.55 -2.48
N ALA A 87 -1.19 2.37 -3.57
CA ALA A 87 -2.61 2.68 -3.64
C ALA A 87 -3.35 1.62 -4.46
N VAL A 88 -4.61 1.39 -4.11
CA VAL A 88 -5.58 0.57 -4.84
C VAL A 88 -6.78 1.45 -5.16
N ALA A 89 -7.23 1.37 -6.41
CA ALA A 89 -8.43 2.01 -6.91
C ALA A 89 -9.40 0.96 -7.46
N LEU A 90 -10.68 1.11 -7.14
CA LEU A 90 -11.75 0.28 -7.67
C LEU A 90 -12.88 1.15 -8.21
N ASP A 91 -13.57 0.64 -9.20
CA ASP A 91 -14.89 1.13 -9.57
C ASP A 91 -15.90 0.64 -8.52
N PRO A 92 -16.64 1.53 -7.84
CA PRO A 92 -17.52 1.16 -6.74
C PRO A 92 -18.78 0.40 -7.19
N LYS A 93 -19.08 0.35 -8.48
CA LYS A 93 -20.25 -0.35 -9.00
C LYS A 93 -19.94 -1.83 -9.17
N ALA A 94 -20.68 -2.67 -8.46
CA ALA A 94 -20.62 -4.12 -8.62
C ALA A 94 -20.88 -4.56 -10.08
N GLY A 95 -20.22 -5.64 -10.49
CA GLY A 95 -20.37 -6.18 -11.83
C GLY A 95 -19.50 -5.50 -12.89
N THR A 96 -18.49 -4.73 -12.49
CA THR A 96 -17.67 -3.93 -13.42
C THR A 96 -16.19 -4.25 -13.27
N PRO A 97 -15.41 -4.15 -14.36
CA PRO A 97 -14.02 -4.61 -14.37
C PRO A 97 -13.02 -3.61 -13.77
N GLY A 98 -13.48 -2.43 -13.36
CA GLY A 98 -12.61 -1.32 -12.94
C GLY A 98 -11.83 -1.64 -11.67
N ALA A 99 -10.55 -1.93 -11.85
CA ALA A 99 -9.59 -2.17 -10.79
C ALA A 99 -8.19 -1.73 -11.21
N GLY A 100 -7.45 -1.15 -10.27
CA GLY A 100 -6.10 -0.68 -10.49
C GLY A 100 -5.33 -0.58 -9.19
N TRP A 101 -4.02 -0.74 -9.27
CA TRP A 101 -3.12 -0.52 -8.14
C TRP A 101 -1.80 0.03 -8.66
N ALA A 102 -1.08 0.73 -7.80
CA ALA A 102 0.26 1.20 -8.13
C ALA A 102 1.10 1.39 -6.86
N ILE A 103 2.41 1.32 -7.07
CA ILE A 103 3.41 1.75 -6.09
C ILE A 103 4.12 2.96 -6.70
N GLY A 104 4.33 4.00 -5.91
CA GLY A 104 4.99 5.23 -6.34
C GLY A 104 5.86 5.83 -5.23
N ASP A 105 6.80 6.68 -5.61
CA ASP A 105 7.70 7.34 -4.66
C ASP A 105 6.96 8.32 -3.73
N THR A 106 5.74 8.71 -4.12
CA THR A 106 4.84 9.53 -3.31
C THR A 106 3.42 8.99 -3.35
N SER A 107 2.58 9.36 -2.37
CA SER A 107 1.16 9.02 -2.35
C SER A 107 0.46 9.57 -3.60
N ALA A 108 0.79 10.80 -4.01
CA ALA A 108 0.20 11.42 -5.19
C ALA A 108 0.45 10.61 -6.47
N LEU A 109 1.67 10.08 -6.64
CA LEU A 109 2.02 9.24 -7.79
C LEU A 109 1.31 7.88 -7.72
N ALA A 110 1.35 7.21 -6.56
CA ALA A 110 0.68 5.93 -6.37
C ALA A 110 -0.83 6.03 -6.63
N ARG A 111 -1.49 7.07 -6.10
CA ARG A 111 -2.92 7.31 -6.30
C ARG A 111 -3.26 7.59 -7.76
N ARG A 112 -2.50 8.48 -8.42
CA ARG A 112 -2.73 8.82 -9.82
C ARG A 112 -2.66 7.59 -10.70
N ASP A 113 -1.60 6.79 -10.54
CA ASP A 113 -1.36 5.63 -11.41
C ASP A 113 -2.32 4.49 -11.10
N ALA A 114 -2.74 4.32 -9.84
CA ALA A 114 -3.79 3.37 -9.47
C ALA A 114 -5.14 3.74 -10.09
N LEU A 115 -5.52 5.02 -10.05
CA LEU A 115 -6.73 5.52 -10.69
C LEU A 115 -6.67 5.35 -12.21
N GLU A 116 -5.57 5.75 -12.86
CA GLU A 116 -5.40 5.58 -14.31
C GLU A 116 -5.59 4.12 -14.75
N ARG A 117 -4.98 3.18 -14.04
CA ARG A 117 -5.14 1.74 -14.32
C ARG A 117 -6.57 1.25 -14.09
N CYS A 118 -7.25 1.76 -13.07
CA CYS A 118 -8.65 1.43 -12.82
C CYS A 118 -9.54 1.96 -13.95
N GLU A 119 -9.30 3.19 -14.42
CA GLU A 119 -10.06 3.79 -15.53
C GLU A 119 -9.84 3.01 -16.83
N ASP A 120 -8.61 2.57 -17.09
CA ASP A 120 -8.28 1.74 -18.25
C ASP A 120 -9.02 0.40 -18.25
N THR A 121 -9.11 -0.27 -17.09
CA THR A 121 -9.81 -1.56 -16.97
C THR A 121 -11.32 -1.38 -16.92
N ALA A 122 -11.84 -0.31 -16.31
CA ALA A 122 -13.26 0.00 -16.23
C ALA A 122 -13.87 0.32 -17.61
N GLY A 123 -13.08 0.94 -18.49
CA GLY A 123 -13.47 1.31 -19.84
C GLY A 123 -14.23 2.64 -19.93
N PRO A 124 -14.49 3.13 -21.16
CA PRO A 124 -14.96 4.49 -21.41
C PRO A 124 -16.32 4.81 -20.79
N ASP A 125 -17.20 3.81 -20.67
CA ASP A 125 -18.54 3.98 -20.09
C ASP A 125 -18.53 4.23 -18.58
N ARG A 126 -17.38 3.97 -17.94
CA ARG A 126 -17.17 4.12 -16.50
C ARG A 126 -16.16 5.22 -16.15
N LYS A 127 -15.85 6.09 -17.13
CA LYS A 127 -14.86 7.14 -16.97
C LYS A 127 -15.18 8.06 -15.78
N GLY A 128 -14.24 8.20 -14.86
CA GLY A 128 -14.35 9.06 -13.68
C GLY A 128 -15.09 8.41 -12.52
N GLU A 129 -15.40 7.12 -12.58
CA GLU A 129 -16.07 6.39 -11.49
C GLU A 129 -15.08 5.74 -10.52
N CYS A 130 -13.82 5.53 -10.90
CA CYS A 130 -12.82 4.90 -10.03
C CYS A 130 -12.51 5.72 -8.77
N ARG A 131 -12.37 5.05 -7.63
CA ARG A 131 -12.05 5.66 -6.33
C ARG A 131 -10.92 4.90 -5.65
N ILE A 132 -10.07 5.63 -4.91
CA ILE A 132 -9.08 5.01 -4.03
C ILE A 132 -9.81 4.32 -2.88
N THR A 133 -9.59 3.03 -2.71
CA THR A 133 -10.22 2.20 -1.66
C THR A 133 -9.23 1.81 -0.57
N ALA A 134 -7.93 1.75 -0.89
CA ALA A 134 -6.86 1.55 0.06
C ALA A 134 -5.60 2.30 -0.38
N GLU A 135 -4.87 2.84 0.58
CA GLU A 135 -3.57 3.47 0.33
C GLU A 135 -2.70 3.46 1.59
N GLY A 136 -1.40 3.61 1.41
CA GLY A 136 -0.47 3.75 2.51
C GLY A 136 0.95 4.03 2.05
N CYS A 137 1.76 4.56 2.95
CA CYS A 137 3.16 4.85 2.69
C CYS A 137 4.04 4.14 3.70
N ASP A 138 5.08 3.52 3.16
CA ASP A 138 6.12 2.86 3.93
C ASP A 138 7.26 3.85 4.25
N GLY A 139 7.72 3.81 5.49
CA GLY A 139 8.88 4.57 5.94
C GLY A 139 8.65 6.08 5.92
N ARG A 140 9.47 6.79 5.15
CA ARG A 140 9.44 8.26 5.06
C ARG A 140 8.75 8.79 3.80
N ALA A 141 8.24 7.90 2.95
CA ALA A 141 7.47 8.29 1.78
C ALA A 141 6.19 9.04 2.20
N LYS A 142 5.71 9.94 1.34
CA LYS A 142 4.55 10.80 1.59
C LYS A 142 3.69 10.95 0.35
#